data_AF-A0A7S2M0J2-F1
#
_entry.id   AF-A0A7S2M0J2-F1
#
_cell.length_a   1.000
_cell.length_b   1.000
_cell.length_c   1.000
_cell.angle_alpha   90.00
_cell.angle_beta   90.00
_cell.angle_gamma   90.00
#
_symmetry.space_group_name_H-M   'P 1'
#
loop_
_entity.id
_entity.type
_entity.pdbx_description
1 polymer ?
#
loop_
_entity_poly.entity_id
_entity_poly.type
_entity_poly.pdbx_seq_one_letter_code
_entity_poly.pdbx_strand_id
1 'polypeptide(L)'
;DIARWQKMSSKELREACGAEEVPTSGCIEKADIVQRLQQVRTWQLMSFVALSQECTARGVSVAFDFSTHADLVNALRVHAGFPPAGAAALEAQCVIRGIPFSRLGVEEAREALHAVQHLEGCKMSELRRVYERWGLASEECLEKTDILRNLTQI
;
A
#
# COMPACT_ATOMS: atom_id res chain seq x y z
N ASP A 1 10.50 11.40 17.50
CA ASP A 1 10.92 12.06 18.75
C ASP A 1 10.19 11.38 19.89
N ILE A 2 10.88 10.49 20.61
CA ILE A 2 10.25 9.63 21.65
C ILE A 2 9.74 10.49 22.81
N ALA A 3 10.48 11.55 23.17
CA ALA A 3 10.10 12.48 24.23
C ALA A 3 8.79 13.21 23.90
N ARG A 4 8.54 13.48 22.61
CA ARG A 4 7.26 14.03 22.15
C ARG A 4 6.11 13.07 22.39
N TRP A 5 6.23 11.80 21.98
CA TRP A 5 5.15 10.81 22.13
C TRP A 5 4.82 10.52 23.59
N GLN A 6 5.80 10.54 24.49
CA GLN A 6 5.57 10.36 25.92
C GLN A 6 4.67 11.45 26.51
N LYS A 7 4.69 12.66 25.96
CA LYS A 7 3.86 13.80 26.42
C LYS A 7 2.46 13.83 25.79
N MET A 8 2.27 13.17 24.65
CA MET A 8 0.98 13.12 23.95
C MET A 8 -0.06 12.29 24.73
N SER A 9 -1.33 12.67 24.62
CA SER A 9 -2.45 11.89 25.09
C SER A 9 -2.63 10.60 24.27
N SER A 10 -3.36 9.61 24.80
CA SER A 10 -3.65 8.38 24.05
C SER A 10 -4.43 8.63 22.75
N LYS A 11 -5.25 9.70 22.70
CA LYS A 11 -5.96 10.11 21.49
C LYS A 11 -4.98 10.59 20.41
N GLU A 12 -4.12 11.55 20.74
CA GLU A 12 -3.12 12.09 19.82
C GLU A 12 -2.13 11.01 19.35
N LEU A 13 -1.80 10.05 20.21
CA LEU A 13 -0.95 8.91 19.83
C LEU A 13 -1.64 8.00 18.80
N ARG A 14 -2.95 7.74 18.94
CA ARG A 14 -3.70 6.99 17.93
C ARG A 14 -3.80 7.73 16.60
N GLU A 15 -3.94 9.05 16.64
CA GLU A 15 -3.89 9.89 15.44
C GLU A 15 -2.52 9.82 14.77
N ALA A 16 -1.43 9.90 15.54
CA ALA A 16 -0.08 9.72 15.03
C ALA A 16 0.16 8.32 14.45
N CYS A 17 -0.37 7.29 15.10
CA CYS A 17 -0.38 5.93 14.55
C CYS A 17 -1.14 5.85 13.22
N GLY A 18 -2.29 6.51 13.10
CA GLY A 18 -3.04 6.57 11.85
C GLY A 18 -2.24 7.22 10.71
N ALA A 19 -1.52 8.30 11.01
CA ALA A 19 -0.66 8.99 10.03
C ALA A 19 0.54 8.15 9.58
N GLU A 20 1.10 7.30 10.45
CA GLU A 20 2.22 6.40 10.16
C GLU A 20 1.75 4.98 9.78
N GLU A 21 0.44 4.80 9.62
CA GLU A 21 -0.27 3.54 9.37
C GLU A 21 0.12 2.40 10.32
N VAL A 22 0.39 2.74 11.57
CA VAL A 22 0.72 1.80 12.63
C VAL A 22 -0.57 1.32 13.28
N PRO A 23 -0.86 0.00 13.29
CA PRO A 23 -2.09 -0.49 13.89
C PRO A 23 -2.02 -0.31 15.40
N THR A 24 -3.14 0.09 15.99
CA THR A 24 -3.31 0.20 17.45
C THR A 24 -4.17 -0.93 18.02
N SER A 25 -4.58 -1.88 17.17
CA SER A 25 -5.27 -3.10 17.59
C SER A 25 -4.40 -3.90 18.56
N GLY A 26 -4.98 -4.25 19.71
CA GLY A 26 -4.27 -4.96 20.78
C GLY A 26 -3.38 -4.09 21.67
N CYS A 27 -3.26 -2.79 21.43
CA CYS A 27 -2.63 -1.87 22.39
C CYS A 27 -3.62 -1.55 23.51
N ILE A 28 -3.35 -2.05 24.71
CA ILE A 28 -4.19 -1.81 25.89
C ILE A 28 -3.73 -0.51 26.57
N GLU A 29 -2.41 -0.34 26.67
CA GLU A 29 -1.80 0.77 27.37
C GLU A 29 -1.21 1.81 26.41
N LYS A 30 -1.04 3.04 26.93
CA LYS A 30 -0.34 4.11 26.21
C LYS A 30 1.08 3.69 25.81
N ALA A 31 1.76 2.94 26.69
CA ALA A 31 3.12 2.46 26.46
C ALA A 31 3.22 1.58 25.21
N ASP A 32 2.24 0.70 24.99
CA ASP A 32 2.18 -0.17 23.80
C ASP A 32 2.17 0.65 22.50
N ILE A 33 1.37 1.72 22.48
CA ILE A 33 1.24 2.60 21.31
C ILE A 33 2.56 3.33 21.03
N VAL A 34 3.18 3.87 22.09
CA VAL A 34 4.48 4.54 21.97
C VAL A 34 5.56 3.58 21.48
N GLN A 35 5.58 2.34 21.99
CA GLN A 35 6.54 1.32 21.58
C GLN A 35 6.40 0.96 20.09
N ARG A 36 5.16 0.82 19.58
CA ARG A 36 4.94 0.55 18.15
C ARG A 36 5.39 1.71 17.25
N LEU A 37 5.05 2.94 17.61
CA LEU A 37 5.52 4.14 16.90
C LEU A 37 7.04 4.24 16.90
N GLN A 38 7.66 3.96 18.04
CA GLN A 38 9.11 3.95 18.18
C GLN A 38 9.75 2.88 17.33
N GLN A 39 9.21 1.67 17.31
CA GLN A 39 9.74 0.57 16.51
C GLN A 39 9.77 0.94 15.02
N VAL A 40 8.67 1.45 14.48
CA VAL A 40 8.58 1.87 13.08
C VAL A 40 9.54 3.02 12.78
N ARG A 41 9.61 4.01 13.67
CA ARG A 41 10.52 5.15 13.48
C ARG A 41 11.99 4.75 13.56
N THR A 42 12.34 3.81 14.43
CA THR A 42 13.69 3.25 14.48
C THR A 42 14.03 2.65 13.13
N TRP A 43 13.18 1.81 12.54
CA TRP A 43 13.42 1.24 11.22
C TRP A 43 13.54 2.31 10.13
N GLN A 44 12.66 3.31 10.12
CA GLN A 44 12.74 4.43 9.16
C GLN A 44 14.07 5.21 9.25
N LEU A 45 14.70 5.27 10.43
CA LEU A 45 15.95 6.00 10.66
C LEU A 45 17.21 5.13 10.54
N MET A 46 17.07 3.81 10.53
CA MET A 46 18.18 2.89 10.36
C MET A 46 18.76 3.01 8.95
N SER A 47 20.08 2.82 8.82
CA SER A 47 20.71 2.72 7.50
C SER A 47 20.26 1.45 6.78
N PHE A 48 20.45 1.41 5.46
CA PHE A 48 20.13 0.21 4.66
C PHE A 48 20.83 -1.05 5.20
N VAL A 49 22.12 -0.95 5.53
CA VAL A 49 22.89 -2.07 6.09
C VAL A 49 22.32 -2.54 7.43
N ALA A 50 21.97 -1.61 8.32
CA ALA A 50 21.40 -1.95 9.62
C ALA A 50 20.01 -2.59 9.46
N LEU A 51 19.18 -2.12 8.54
CA LEU A 51 17.88 -2.73 8.24
C LEU A 51 18.01 -4.14 7.68
N SER A 52 18.94 -4.36 6.75
CA SER A 52 19.19 -5.69 6.18
C SER A 52 19.62 -6.70 7.27
N GLN A 53 20.47 -6.26 8.20
CA GLN A 53 20.85 -7.06 9.37
C GLN A 53 19.65 -7.33 10.30
N GLU A 54 18.83 -6.31 10.57
CA GLU A 54 17.61 -6.45 11.38
C GLU A 54 16.61 -7.44 10.76
N CYS A 55 16.41 -7.38 9.43
CA CYS A 55 15.60 -8.35 8.69
C CYS A 55 16.13 -9.77 8.90
N THR A 56 17.44 -9.96 8.71
CA THR A 56 18.09 -11.26 8.89
C THR A 56 17.94 -11.77 10.32
N ALA A 57 18.16 -10.91 11.31
CA ALA A 57 18.07 -11.24 12.73
C ALA A 57 16.64 -11.66 13.15
N ARG A 58 15.62 -11.12 12.48
CA ARG A 58 14.21 -11.47 12.71
C ARG A 58 13.71 -12.63 11.83
N GLY A 59 14.56 -13.21 10.99
CA GLY A 59 14.17 -14.26 10.05
C GLY A 59 13.23 -13.76 8.94
N VAL A 60 13.25 -12.46 8.65
CA VAL A 60 12.56 -11.89 7.48
C VAL A 60 13.37 -12.27 6.25
N SER A 61 12.75 -13.07 5.38
CA SER A 61 13.37 -13.43 4.09
C SER A 61 13.41 -12.19 3.20
N VAL A 62 14.59 -11.57 3.14
CA VAL A 62 14.89 -10.54 2.18
C VAL A 62 15.25 -11.26 0.89
N ALA A 63 14.29 -11.40 -0.02
CA ALA A 63 14.57 -11.84 -1.37
C ALA A 63 15.64 -10.95 -2.02
N PHE A 64 16.28 -11.44 -3.09
CA PHE A 64 17.40 -10.72 -3.71
C PHE A 64 17.00 -9.36 -4.35
N ASP A 65 15.71 -9.07 -4.40
CA ASP A 65 15.05 -7.95 -5.07
C ASP A 65 14.74 -6.74 -4.17
N PHE A 66 14.99 -6.81 -2.85
CA PHE A 66 14.86 -5.67 -1.94
C PHE A 66 15.90 -4.60 -2.27
N SER A 67 15.58 -3.79 -3.26
CA SER A 67 16.46 -2.81 -3.88
C SER A 67 16.47 -1.47 -3.16
N THR A 68 15.48 -1.21 -2.28
CA THR A 68 15.35 0.07 -1.59
C THR A 68 15.23 -0.05 -0.07
N HIS A 69 15.56 1.05 0.62
CA HIS A 69 15.36 1.20 2.07
C HIS A 69 13.89 1.00 2.47
N ALA A 70 12.96 1.53 1.66
CA ALA A 70 11.53 1.43 1.92
C ALA A 70 11.03 -0.02 1.89
N ASP A 71 11.57 -0.85 0.99
CA ASP A 71 11.20 -2.26 0.88
C ASP A 71 11.58 -3.03 2.15
N LEU A 72 12.79 -2.80 2.69
CA LEU A 72 13.23 -3.42 3.94
C LEU A 72 12.39 -2.99 5.14
N VAL A 73 12.05 -1.70 5.23
CA VAL A 73 11.14 -1.20 6.28
C VAL A 73 9.78 -1.86 6.15
N ASN A 74 9.23 -1.96 4.94
CA ASN A 74 7.94 -2.61 4.70
C ASN A 74 7.97 -4.10 5.05
N ALA A 75 9.04 -4.81 4.73
CA ALA A 75 9.20 -6.22 5.10
C ALA A 75 9.17 -6.41 6.62
N LEU A 76 9.89 -5.56 7.37
CA LEU A 76 9.87 -5.57 8.84
C LEU A 76 8.49 -5.23 9.40
N ARG A 77 7.78 -4.27 8.79
CA ARG A 77 6.41 -3.93 9.17
C ARG A 77 5.49 -5.12 9.00
N VAL A 78 5.47 -5.76 7.83
CA VAL A 78 4.63 -6.93 7.54
C VAL A 78 4.96 -8.07 8.50
N HIS A 79 6.24 -8.35 8.75
CA HIS A 79 6.66 -9.37 9.70
C HIS A 79 6.20 -9.08 11.13
N ALA A 80 6.16 -7.81 11.54
CA ALA A 80 5.64 -7.38 12.84
C ALA A 80 4.09 -7.30 12.90
N GLY A 81 3.39 -7.75 11.85
CA GLY A 81 1.93 -7.69 11.76
C GLY A 81 1.37 -6.31 11.47
N PHE A 82 2.21 -5.38 10.99
CA PHE A 82 1.76 -4.07 10.53
C PHE A 82 1.43 -4.14 9.04
N PRO A 83 0.38 -3.43 8.57
CA PRO A 83 0.14 -3.29 7.14
C PRO A 83 1.33 -2.58 6.48
N PRO A 84 1.61 -2.90 5.20
CA PRO A 84 2.63 -2.18 4.45
C PRO A 84 2.22 -0.71 4.29
N ALA A 85 3.21 0.17 4.21
CA ALA A 85 2.95 1.60 4.07
C ALA A 85 2.19 1.91 2.77
N GLY A 86 1.19 2.77 2.85
CA GLY A 86 0.24 3.14 1.81
C GLY A 86 -0.92 2.16 1.61
N ALA A 87 -1.03 1.06 2.37
CA ALA A 87 -2.04 0.04 2.10
C ALA A 87 -3.48 0.57 2.22
N ALA A 88 -3.76 1.38 3.24
CA ALA A 88 -5.10 1.95 3.44
C ALA A 88 -5.45 2.98 2.35
N ALA A 89 -4.47 3.80 1.95
CA ALA A 89 -4.64 4.75 0.86
C ALA A 89 -4.82 4.05 -0.50
N LEU A 90 -4.12 2.92 -0.70
CA LEU A 90 -4.26 2.08 -1.87
C LEU A 90 -5.65 1.42 -1.91
N GLU A 91 -6.08 0.83 -0.80
CA GLU A 91 -7.41 0.22 -0.67
C GLU A 91 -8.51 1.24 -0.99
N ALA A 92 -8.44 2.45 -0.43
CA ALA A 92 -9.40 3.52 -0.70
C ALA A 92 -9.45 3.87 -2.19
N GLN A 93 -8.30 3.97 -2.86
CA GLN A 93 -8.23 4.23 -4.30
C GLN A 93 -8.79 3.06 -5.13
N CYS A 94 -8.49 1.82 -4.74
CA CYS A 94 -9.04 0.63 -5.39
C CYS A 94 -10.57 0.61 -5.28
N VAL A 95 -11.13 0.89 -4.10
CA VAL A 95 -12.58 0.93 -3.87
C VAL A 95 -13.26 1.98 -4.76
N ILE A 96 -12.70 3.19 -4.85
CA ILE A 96 -13.23 4.26 -5.72
C ILE A 96 -13.27 3.83 -7.19
N ARG A 97 -12.33 2.97 -7.61
CA ARG A 97 -12.20 2.47 -8.99
C ARG A 97 -12.85 1.11 -9.23
N GLY A 98 -13.54 0.54 -8.23
CA GLY A 98 -14.18 -0.76 -8.33
C GLY A 98 -13.20 -1.94 -8.38
N ILE A 99 -11.94 -1.76 -7.98
CA ILE A 99 -10.93 -2.82 -7.91
C ILE A 99 -11.14 -3.62 -6.61
N PRO A 100 -11.29 -4.95 -6.67
CA PRO A 100 -11.63 -5.77 -5.49
C PRO A 100 -10.40 -6.02 -4.59
N PHE A 101 -9.98 -5.00 -3.83
CA PHE A 101 -8.80 -5.05 -2.96
C PHE A 101 -8.79 -6.25 -2.01
N SER A 102 -9.95 -6.65 -1.48
CA SER A 102 -10.07 -7.80 -0.56
C SER A 102 -9.76 -9.16 -1.20
N ARG A 103 -9.76 -9.25 -2.53
CA ARG A 103 -9.41 -10.47 -3.29
C ARG A 103 -8.00 -10.43 -3.87
N LEU A 104 -7.34 -9.28 -3.80
CA LEU A 104 -6.03 -9.04 -4.35
C LEU A 104 -5.03 -8.87 -3.20
N GLY A 105 -3.76 -9.22 -3.42
CA GLY A 105 -2.70 -8.74 -2.55
C GLY A 105 -2.42 -7.25 -2.79
N VAL A 106 -1.59 -6.66 -1.93
CA VAL A 106 -1.23 -5.23 -2.01
C VAL A 106 -0.55 -4.91 -3.34
N GLU A 107 0.30 -5.80 -3.84
CA GLU A 107 1.03 -5.57 -5.10
C GLU A 107 0.12 -5.76 -6.31
N GLU A 108 -0.72 -6.80 -6.36
CA GLU A 108 -1.69 -6.97 -7.45
C GLU A 108 -2.70 -5.81 -7.50
N ALA A 109 -3.14 -5.33 -6.34
CA ALA A 109 -4.01 -4.16 -6.26
C ALA A 109 -3.33 -2.87 -6.76
N ARG A 110 -2.04 -2.69 -6.47
CA ARG A 110 -1.22 -1.57 -6.96
C ARG A 110 -1.06 -1.60 -8.47
N GLU A 111 -0.73 -2.77 -9.02
CA GLU A 111 -0.62 -2.97 -10.47
C GLU A 111 -1.95 -2.72 -11.17
N ALA A 112 -3.05 -3.28 -10.64
CA ALA A 112 -4.39 -3.04 -11.16
C ALA A 112 -4.74 -1.55 -11.14
N LEU A 113 -4.47 -0.84 -10.04
CA LEU A 113 -4.73 0.60 -9.96
C LEU A 113 -3.91 1.38 -11.00
N HIS A 114 -2.64 1.04 -11.18
CA HIS A 114 -1.79 1.69 -12.18
C HIS A 114 -2.30 1.43 -13.60
N ALA A 115 -2.77 0.21 -13.90
CA ALA A 115 -3.39 -0.12 -15.18
C ALA A 115 -4.67 0.69 -15.43
N VAL A 116 -5.56 0.83 -14.43
CA VAL A 116 -6.76 1.66 -14.53
C VAL A 116 -6.41 3.13 -14.78
N GLN A 117 -5.48 3.70 -14.01
CA GLN A 117 -5.02 5.08 -14.18
C GLN A 117 -4.42 5.32 -15.57
N HIS A 118 -3.66 4.34 -16.09
CA HIS A 118 -3.12 4.42 -17.43
C HIS A 118 -4.23 4.44 -18.49
N LEU A 119 -5.21 3.53 -18.41
CA LEU A 119 -6.35 3.48 -19.32
C LEU A 119 -7.19 4.77 -19.28
N GLU A 120 -7.42 5.34 -18.10
CA GLU A 120 -8.12 6.62 -17.95
C GLU A 120 -7.38 7.78 -18.65
N GLY A 121 -6.04 7.74 -18.66
CA GLY A 121 -5.20 8.70 -19.36
C GLY A 121 -5.15 8.51 -20.88
N CYS A 122 -5.44 7.30 -21.38
CA CYS A 122 -5.40 6.99 -22.81
C CYS A 122 -6.46 7.76 -23.61
N LYS A 123 -6.14 8.00 -24.89
CA LYS A 123 -7.08 8.56 -25.87
C LYS A 123 -8.11 7.50 -26.26
N MET A 124 -9.27 7.94 -26.74
CA MET A 124 -10.34 7.05 -27.18
C MET A 124 -9.87 6.01 -28.22
N SER A 125 -9.06 6.44 -29.20
CA SER A 125 -8.53 5.54 -30.23
C SER A 125 -7.58 4.47 -29.68
N GLU A 126 -6.84 4.77 -28.61
CA GLU A 126 -5.97 3.80 -27.92
C GLU A 126 -6.79 2.81 -27.12
N LEU A 127 -7.82 3.29 -26.41
CA LEU A 127 -8.74 2.46 -25.66
C LEU A 127 -9.47 1.45 -26.55
N ARG A 128 -9.97 1.88 -27.72
CA ARG A 128 -10.59 0.98 -28.70
C ARG A 128 -9.63 -0.12 -29.17
N ARG A 129 -8.35 0.22 -29.41
CA ARG A 129 -7.33 -0.79 -29.77
C ARG A 129 -7.07 -1.80 -28.66
N VAL A 130 -7.04 -1.37 -27.40
CA VAL A 130 -6.90 -2.28 -26.25
C VAL A 130 -8.12 -3.20 -26.17
N TYR A 131 -9.31 -2.63 -26.30
CA TYR A 131 -10.59 -3.34 -26.29
C TYR A 131 -10.67 -4.42 -27.38
N GLU A 132 -10.32 -4.06 -28.62
CA GLU A 132 -10.27 -4.98 -29.76
C GLU A 132 -9.20 -6.07 -29.59
N ARG A 133 -8.03 -5.73 -29.02
CA ARG A 133 -6.97 -6.71 -28.72
C ARG A 133 -7.44 -7.80 -27.75
N TRP A 134 -8.40 -7.47 -26.89
CA TRP A 134 -9.00 -8.41 -25.94
C TRP A 134 -10.16 -9.20 -26.56
N GLY A 135 -10.40 -9.04 -27.87
CA GLY A 135 -11.45 -9.76 -28.60
C GLY A 135 -12.85 -9.21 -28.37
N LEU A 136 -12.98 -8.03 -27.77
CA LEU A 136 -14.27 -7.39 -27.51
C LEU A 136 -14.70 -6.58 -28.74
N ALA A 137 -15.96 -6.72 -29.15
CA ALA A 137 -16.51 -6.02 -30.30
C ALA A 137 -16.60 -4.51 -30.01
N SER A 138 -15.85 -3.71 -30.77
CA SER A 138 -15.90 -2.24 -30.71
C SER A 138 -17.19 -1.78 -31.40
N GLU A 139 -18.26 -1.60 -30.63
CA GLU A 139 -19.45 -0.92 -31.15
C GLU A 139 -19.10 0.56 -31.36
N GLU A 140 -19.47 1.13 -32.52
CA GLU A 140 -19.13 2.52 -32.85
C GLU A 140 -19.68 3.52 -31.82
N CYS A 141 -20.72 3.15 -31.09
CA CYS A 141 -21.41 3.99 -30.10
C CYS A 141 -20.91 3.85 -28.65
N LEU A 142 -19.86 3.07 -28.35
CA LEU A 142 -19.36 2.98 -26.97
C LEU A 142 -18.68 4.28 -26.54
N GLU A 143 -19.16 4.84 -25.42
CA GLU A 143 -18.50 5.96 -24.76
C GLU A 143 -17.24 5.50 -24.04
N LYS A 144 -16.35 6.46 -23.70
CA LYS A 144 -15.07 6.16 -23.03
C LYS A 144 -15.33 5.50 -21.68
N THR A 145 -16.36 5.95 -20.98
CA THR A 145 -16.85 5.42 -19.71
C THR A 145 -17.28 3.96 -19.82
N ASP A 146 -17.98 3.58 -20.89
CA ASP A 146 -18.38 2.19 -21.12
C ASP A 146 -17.18 1.28 -21.39
N ILE A 147 -16.25 1.73 -22.24
CA ILE A 147 -15.01 0.97 -22.54
C ILE A 147 -14.19 0.77 -21.27
N LEU A 148 -14.00 1.83 -20.47
CA LEU A 148 -13.27 1.73 -19.21
C LEU A 148 -13.95 0.76 -18.24
N ARG A 149 -15.26 0.87 -18.02
CA ARG A 149 -16.01 -0.03 -17.13
C ARG A 149 -15.84 -1.49 -17.54
N ASN A 150 -15.88 -1.79 -18.84
CA ASN A 150 -15.74 -3.14 -19.34
C ASN A 150 -14.30 -3.66 -19.18
N LEU A 151 -13.29 -2.82 -19.42
CA LEU A 151 -11.88 -3.19 -19.23
C LEU A 151 -11.49 -3.40 -17.76
N THR A 152 -12.16 -2.73 -16.82
CA THR A 152 -11.87 -2.90 -15.38
C THR A 152 -12.62 -4.06 -14.71
N GLN A 153 -13.51 -4.76 -15.44
CA GLN A 153 -14.29 -5.89 -14.90
C GLN A 153 -13.75 -7.27 -15.28
N ILE A 154 -12.72 -7.33 -16.13
CA ILE A 154 -12.11 -8.56 -16.64
C ILE A 154 -10.93 -8.94 -15.75
#